data_AF-A0A847NU89-F1
#
_entry.id   AF-A0A847NU89-F1
#
_cell.length_a   1.000
_cell.length_b   1.000
_cell.length_c   1.000
_cell.angle_alpha   90.00
_cell.angle_beta   90.00
_cell.angle_gamma   90.00
#
_symmetry.space_group_name_H-M   'P 1'
#
loop_
_entity.id
_entity.type
_entity.pdbx_description
1 polymer ?
#
loop_
_entity_poly.entity_id
_entity_poly.type
_entity_poly.pdbx_seq_one_letter_code
_entity_poly.pdbx_strand_id
1 'polypeptide(L)'
;MEIFVNKAIHNGIINYLNDTNNFNKIHLFEFWVVKVLARIYDEINIINPYKLGKEDIFKNNLLIYGMNDKEIDSFVKYMNEYNTWLESSNNSKTNILNKICEILINMILAKSDEREISSEDLAFFNSFFIPTDPELIKIKKLTTDDLDMIPKLWERKKAWFTQNIVLEVKPPELLSPEDYKRYGLSIDEVKQLSNLKIREINDNILKEDAENVEGGRTNTKDEPLKLVLTSGSGFVDTVVLLSIMATEIMIGLLIAFWFLRR
;
A
#
# COMPACT_ATOMS: atom_id res chain seq x y z
N MET A 1 -19.70 -0.20 -36.24
CA MET A 1 -19.31 -0.98 -35.04
C MET A 1 -18.84 0.04 -34.03
N GLU A 2 -19.48 0.11 -32.87
CA GLU A 2 -19.19 1.13 -31.86
C GLU A 2 -17.90 0.74 -31.12
N ILE A 3 -16.93 1.65 -31.08
CA ILE A 3 -15.64 1.42 -30.39
C ILE A 3 -15.91 1.51 -28.89
N PHE A 4 -15.40 0.55 -28.12
CA PHE A 4 -15.60 0.49 -26.67
C PHE A 4 -14.38 1.05 -25.95
N VAL A 5 -14.53 2.20 -25.30
CA VAL A 5 -13.51 3.01 -24.60
C VAL A 5 -12.45 3.55 -25.55
N ASN A 6 -11.70 2.68 -26.22
CA ASN A 6 -10.81 3.00 -27.32
C ASN A 6 -10.54 1.73 -28.16
N LYS A 7 -9.88 1.90 -29.31
CA LYS A 7 -9.60 0.77 -30.23
C LYS A 7 -8.74 -0.32 -29.59
N ALA A 8 -7.72 0.03 -28.80
CA ALA A 8 -6.86 -0.97 -28.16
C ALA A 8 -7.64 -1.86 -27.18
N ILE A 9 -8.41 -1.25 -26.27
CA ILE A 9 -9.23 -1.97 -25.30
C ILE A 9 -10.30 -2.81 -26.01
N HIS A 10 -10.97 -2.23 -27.00
CA HIS A 10 -11.96 -2.94 -27.80
C HIS A 10 -11.38 -4.18 -28.50
N ASN A 11 -10.23 -4.04 -29.18
CA ASN A 11 -9.56 -5.14 -29.86
C ASN A 11 -9.00 -6.18 -28.88
N GLY A 12 -8.48 -5.75 -27.74
CA GLY A 12 -8.03 -6.64 -26.67
C GLY A 12 -9.18 -7.52 -26.14
N ILE A 13 -10.36 -6.93 -25.91
CA ILE A 13 -11.54 -7.68 -25.44
C ILE A 13 -12.06 -8.63 -26.53
N ILE A 14 -12.11 -8.19 -27.79
CA ILE A 14 -12.49 -9.07 -28.90
C ILE A 14 -11.54 -10.27 -28.99
N ASN A 15 -10.23 -10.04 -28.92
CA ASN A 15 -9.25 -11.13 -28.93
C ASN A 15 -9.43 -12.05 -27.72
N TYR A 16 -9.71 -11.50 -26.53
CA TYR A 16 -9.96 -12.27 -25.31
C TYR A 16 -11.19 -13.17 -25.45
N LEU A 17 -12.26 -12.68 -26.06
CA LEU A 17 -13.48 -13.48 -26.31
C LEU A 17 -13.28 -14.57 -27.38
N ASN A 18 -12.29 -14.40 -28.26
CA ASN A 18 -11.99 -15.31 -29.38
C ASN A 18 -10.83 -16.28 -29.08
N ASP A 19 -10.49 -16.55 -27.80
CA ASP A 19 -9.30 -17.30 -27.33
C ASP A 19 -9.18 -18.75 -27.87
N THR A 20 -10.11 -19.20 -28.72
CA THR A 20 -10.17 -20.55 -29.32
C THR A 20 -9.37 -20.69 -30.64
N ASN A 21 -8.10 -20.24 -30.69
CA ASN A 21 -7.12 -20.38 -31.80
C ASN A 21 -7.17 -19.37 -32.97
N ASN A 22 -8.07 -18.38 -32.99
CA ASN A 22 -8.21 -17.43 -34.11
C ASN A 22 -8.04 -15.96 -33.69
N PHE A 23 -7.34 -15.69 -32.59
CA PHE A 23 -7.10 -14.31 -32.15
C PHE A 23 -6.08 -13.60 -33.04
N ASN A 24 -6.28 -12.30 -33.26
CA ASN A 24 -5.40 -11.50 -34.10
C ASN A 24 -4.08 -11.20 -33.37
N LYS A 25 -2.98 -11.81 -33.81
CA LYS A 25 -1.65 -11.62 -33.22
C LYS A 25 -1.15 -10.17 -33.23
N ILE A 26 -1.69 -9.31 -34.12
CA ILE A 26 -1.35 -7.88 -34.14
C ILE A 26 -1.73 -7.21 -32.80
N HIS A 27 -2.84 -7.66 -32.19
CA HIS A 27 -3.34 -7.14 -30.92
C HIS A 27 -3.02 -8.07 -29.74
N LEU A 28 -1.86 -8.74 -29.78
CA LEU A 28 -1.43 -9.69 -28.75
C LEU A 28 -1.17 -8.98 -27.41
N PHE A 29 -0.62 -7.76 -27.44
CA PHE A 29 -0.34 -7.02 -26.21
C PHE A 29 -1.64 -6.61 -25.51
N GLU A 30 -2.60 -6.06 -26.24
CA GLU A 30 -3.91 -5.66 -25.74
C GLU A 30 -4.68 -6.86 -25.19
N PHE A 31 -4.59 -8.02 -25.84
CA PHE A 31 -5.13 -9.28 -25.32
C PHE A 31 -4.56 -9.60 -23.94
N TRP A 32 -3.24 -9.57 -23.79
CA TRP A 32 -2.61 -9.82 -22.49
C TRP A 32 -3.00 -8.79 -21.43
N VAL A 33 -3.10 -7.51 -21.77
CA VAL A 33 -3.59 -6.47 -20.87
C VAL A 33 -4.99 -6.80 -20.36
N VAL A 34 -5.90 -7.23 -21.24
CA VAL A 34 -7.26 -7.64 -20.84
C VAL A 34 -7.23 -8.89 -19.96
N LYS A 35 -6.37 -9.88 -20.23
CA LYS A 35 -6.21 -11.04 -19.34
C LYS A 35 -5.75 -10.63 -17.94
N VAL A 36 -4.80 -9.70 -17.86
CA VAL A 36 -4.31 -9.18 -16.58
C VAL A 36 -5.43 -8.45 -15.84
N LEU A 37 -6.17 -7.56 -16.51
CA LEU A 37 -7.32 -6.88 -15.91
C LEU A 37 -8.38 -7.86 -15.41
N ALA A 38 -8.70 -8.90 -16.19
CA ALA A 38 -9.66 -9.94 -15.80
C ALA A 38 -9.17 -10.75 -14.59
N ARG A 39 -7.86 -10.91 -14.40
CA ARG A 39 -7.29 -11.56 -13.21
C ARG A 39 -7.28 -10.64 -11.99
N ILE A 40 -7.14 -9.32 -12.17
CA ILE A 40 -7.19 -8.35 -11.08
C ILE A 40 -8.64 -8.18 -10.59
N TYR A 41 -9.54 -7.82 -11.51
CA TYR A 41 -10.90 -7.36 -11.20
C TYR A 41 -12.01 -8.39 -11.43
N ASP A 42 -11.67 -9.62 -11.82
CA ASP A 42 -12.59 -10.66 -12.29
C ASP A 42 -13.12 -10.41 -13.71
N GLU A 43 -13.28 -11.50 -14.47
CA GLU A 43 -13.71 -11.47 -15.87
C GLU A 43 -15.06 -10.76 -16.05
N ILE A 44 -16.00 -10.97 -15.13
CA ILE A 44 -17.33 -10.35 -15.14
C ILE A 44 -17.21 -8.82 -15.18
N ASN A 45 -16.31 -8.23 -14.39
CA ASN A 45 -16.17 -6.78 -14.28
C ASN A 45 -15.44 -6.15 -15.47
N ILE A 46 -14.73 -6.94 -16.26
CA ILE A 46 -14.04 -6.48 -17.47
C ILE A 46 -14.91 -6.69 -18.72
N ILE A 47 -15.58 -7.85 -18.82
CA ILE A 47 -16.28 -8.29 -20.03
C ILE A 47 -17.74 -7.84 -20.08
N ASN A 48 -18.47 -7.81 -18.95
CA ASN A 48 -19.88 -7.40 -18.98
C ASN A 48 -20.08 -5.93 -19.39
N PRO A 49 -19.27 -4.96 -18.93
CA PRO A 49 -19.39 -3.59 -19.40
C PRO A 49 -19.26 -3.47 -20.93
N TYR A 50 -18.38 -4.26 -21.54
CA TYR A 50 -18.23 -4.35 -23.00
C TYR A 50 -19.50 -4.88 -23.67
N LYS A 51 -20.04 -6.01 -23.20
CA LYS A 51 -21.28 -6.60 -23.74
C LYS A 51 -22.48 -5.65 -23.62
N LEU A 52 -22.49 -4.80 -22.59
CA LEU A 52 -23.54 -3.81 -22.34
C LEU A 52 -23.29 -2.46 -23.04
N GLY A 53 -22.12 -2.25 -23.64
CA GLY A 53 -21.72 -0.96 -24.23
C GLY A 53 -21.57 0.17 -23.20
N LYS A 54 -21.28 -0.16 -21.93
CA LYS A 54 -21.23 0.81 -20.83
C LYS A 54 -19.80 1.09 -20.40
N GLU A 55 -19.18 2.07 -21.06
CA GLU A 55 -17.78 2.48 -20.80
C GLU A 55 -17.57 3.02 -19.39
N ASP A 56 -18.52 3.78 -18.85
CA ASP A 56 -18.43 4.33 -17.50
C ASP A 56 -18.36 3.24 -16.45
N ILE A 57 -19.11 2.13 -16.64
CA ILE A 57 -19.06 0.98 -15.74
C ILE A 57 -17.68 0.32 -15.80
N PHE A 58 -17.09 0.19 -16.99
CA PHE A 58 -15.73 -0.35 -17.13
C PHE A 58 -14.72 0.49 -16.35
N LYS A 59 -14.74 1.81 -16.51
CA LYS A 59 -13.83 2.71 -15.78
C LYS A 59 -14.05 2.63 -14.27
N ASN A 60 -15.31 2.65 -13.82
CA ASN A 60 -15.65 2.54 -12.41
C ASN A 60 -15.20 1.21 -11.80
N ASN A 61 -15.26 0.12 -12.56
CA ASN A 61 -14.79 -1.19 -12.09
C ASN A 61 -13.28 -1.20 -11.83
N LEU A 62 -12.49 -0.41 -12.56
CA LEU A 62 -11.05 -0.30 -12.32
C LEU A 62 -10.71 0.47 -11.03
N LEU A 63 -11.66 1.22 -10.46
CA LEU A 63 -11.51 1.96 -9.21
C LEU A 63 -11.79 1.09 -7.97
N ILE A 64 -12.28 -0.15 -8.12
CA ILE A 64 -12.73 -1.01 -7.00
C ILE A 64 -11.67 -1.17 -5.90
N TYR A 65 -10.39 -1.25 -6.27
CA TYR A 65 -9.28 -1.41 -5.32
C TYR A 65 -8.59 -0.09 -4.95
N GLY A 66 -9.24 1.06 -5.12
CA GLY A 66 -8.72 2.36 -4.67
C GLY A 66 -7.79 3.09 -5.64
N MET A 67 -7.76 2.69 -6.92
CA MET A 67 -7.13 3.49 -7.97
C MET A 67 -7.83 4.86 -8.08
N ASN A 68 -7.11 5.91 -8.47
CA ASN A 68 -7.73 7.22 -8.69
C ASN A 68 -8.14 7.45 -10.15
N ASP A 69 -9.08 8.36 -10.38
CA ASP A 69 -9.61 8.68 -11.72
C ASP A 69 -8.52 9.16 -12.70
N LYS A 70 -7.45 9.80 -12.20
CA LYS A 70 -6.36 10.27 -13.06
C LYS A 70 -5.51 9.11 -13.56
N GLU A 71 -5.30 8.07 -12.75
CA GLU A 71 -4.61 6.82 -13.13
C GLU A 71 -5.47 6.02 -14.10
N ILE A 72 -6.76 5.86 -13.76
CA ILE A 72 -7.92 5.80 -14.65
C ILE A 72 -7.69 6.21 -16.12
N ASP A 73 -7.82 7.52 -16.30
CA ASP A 73 -7.72 8.20 -17.57
C ASP A 73 -6.33 8.08 -18.19
N SER A 74 -5.26 8.04 -17.39
CA SER A 74 -3.90 7.83 -17.88
C SER A 74 -3.73 6.45 -18.52
N PHE A 75 -4.28 5.40 -17.92
CA PHE A 75 -4.29 4.06 -18.48
C PHE A 75 -5.03 4.03 -19.82
N VAL A 76 -6.25 4.57 -19.86
CA VAL A 76 -7.06 4.65 -21.09
C VAL A 76 -6.34 5.45 -22.17
N LYS A 77 -5.71 6.56 -21.80
CA LYS A 77 -4.90 7.39 -22.71
C LYS A 77 -3.72 6.60 -23.27
N TYR A 78 -2.93 5.92 -22.44
CA TYR A 78 -1.77 5.15 -22.92
C TYR A 78 -2.18 3.96 -23.78
N MET A 79 -3.29 3.30 -23.48
CA MET A 79 -3.86 2.27 -24.37
C MET A 79 -4.21 2.85 -25.75
N ASN A 80 -4.79 4.05 -25.81
CA ASN A 80 -5.09 4.71 -27.07
C ASN A 80 -3.83 5.19 -27.83
N GLU A 81 -2.83 5.72 -27.11
CA GLU A 81 -1.53 6.06 -27.67
C GLU A 81 -0.82 4.82 -28.25
N TYR A 82 -0.93 3.67 -27.58
CA TYR A 82 -0.41 2.40 -28.08
C TYR A 82 -1.08 2.00 -29.40
N ASN A 83 -2.41 2.08 -29.49
CA ASN A 83 -3.11 1.81 -30.75
C ASN A 83 -2.65 2.77 -31.86
N THR A 84 -2.46 4.05 -31.52
CA THR A 84 -2.01 5.08 -32.48
C THR A 84 -0.61 4.76 -32.99
N TRP A 85 0.29 4.31 -32.11
CA TRP A 85 1.62 3.84 -32.48
C TRP A 85 1.56 2.60 -33.38
N LEU A 86 0.69 1.63 -33.07
CA LEU A 86 0.50 0.40 -33.85
C LEU A 86 -0.02 0.68 -35.27
N GLU A 87 -0.91 1.67 -35.42
CA GLU A 87 -1.44 2.12 -36.72
C GLU A 87 -0.46 3.07 -37.47
N SER A 88 0.54 3.62 -36.78
CA SER A 88 1.46 4.59 -37.37
C SER A 88 2.47 3.91 -38.29
N SER A 89 2.84 4.59 -39.38
CA SER A 89 3.94 4.17 -40.26
C SER A 89 5.33 4.46 -39.69
N ASN A 90 5.40 5.09 -38.51
CA ASN A 90 6.65 5.53 -37.90
C ASN A 90 7.12 4.50 -36.86
N ASN A 91 8.21 3.79 -37.17
CA ASN A 91 8.74 2.71 -36.34
C ASN A 91 9.60 3.21 -35.16
N SER A 92 9.42 4.45 -34.71
CA SER A 92 10.19 4.97 -33.58
C SER A 92 9.73 4.27 -32.30
N LYS A 93 10.69 3.80 -31.51
CA LYS A 93 10.43 3.25 -30.19
C LYS A 93 9.87 4.32 -29.26
N THR A 94 9.08 3.87 -28.29
CA THR A 94 8.35 4.67 -27.31
C THR A 94 8.42 4.01 -25.93
N ASN A 95 8.01 4.72 -24.89
CA ASN A 95 7.91 4.16 -23.55
C ASN A 95 6.46 3.82 -23.15
N ILE A 96 5.54 3.78 -24.12
CA ILE A 96 4.09 3.64 -23.86
C ILE A 96 3.78 2.31 -23.20
N LEU A 97 4.39 1.22 -23.69
CA LEU A 97 4.19 -0.13 -23.19
C LEU A 97 4.61 -0.24 -21.71
N ASN A 98 5.76 0.33 -21.35
CA ASN A 98 6.21 0.37 -19.96
C ASN A 98 5.25 1.17 -19.06
N LYS A 99 4.73 2.31 -19.53
CA LYS A 99 3.75 3.10 -18.76
C LYS A 99 2.45 2.33 -18.51
N ILE A 100 1.96 1.57 -19.49
CA ILE A 100 0.81 0.68 -19.33
C ILE A 100 1.12 -0.39 -18.28
N CYS A 101 2.28 -1.06 -18.41
CA CYS A 101 2.71 -2.09 -17.45
C CYS A 101 2.88 -1.54 -16.03
N GLU A 102 3.42 -0.33 -15.86
CA GLU A 102 3.58 0.31 -14.56
C GLU A 102 2.23 0.54 -13.87
N ILE A 103 1.22 1.02 -14.61
CA ILE A 103 -0.13 1.17 -14.06
C ILE A 103 -0.73 -0.19 -13.70
N LEU A 104 -0.55 -1.22 -14.53
CA LEU A 104 -1.02 -2.58 -14.21
C LEU A 104 -0.36 -3.12 -12.93
N ILE A 105 0.94 -2.88 -12.73
CA ILE A 105 1.63 -3.26 -11.48
C ILE A 105 1.02 -2.53 -10.29
N ASN A 106 0.71 -1.24 -10.43
CA ASN A 106 0.06 -0.48 -9.35
C ASN A 106 -1.36 -1.00 -9.06
N MET A 107 -2.13 -1.38 -10.07
CA MET A 107 -3.44 -2.03 -9.89
C MET A 107 -3.33 -3.37 -9.14
N ILE A 108 -2.28 -4.14 -9.40
CA ILE A 108 -2.02 -5.40 -8.68
C ILE A 108 -1.66 -5.13 -7.21
N LEU A 109 -0.82 -4.13 -6.95
CA LEU A 109 -0.46 -3.72 -5.58
C LEU A 109 -1.70 -3.24 -4.81
N ALA A 110 -2.53 -2.41 -5.44
CA ALA A 110 -3.78 -1.93 -4.85
C ALA A 110 -4.73 -3.10 -4.52
N LYS A 111 -4.83 -4.10 -5.40
CA LYS A 111 -5.56 -5.35 -5.10
C LYS A 111 -4.95 -6.07 -3.91
N SER A 112 -3.63 -6.14 -3.79
CA SER A 112 -2.95 -6.88 -2.72
C SER A 112 -3.19 -6.29 -1.33
N ASP A 113 -3.45 -4.98 -1.25
CA ASP A 113 -3.76 -4.31 0.01
C ASP A 113 -5.14 -4.75 0.55
N GLU A 114 -6.07 -5.13 -0.34
CA GLU A 114 -7.44 -5.54 -0.02
C GLU A 114 -7.63 -7.06 -0.02
N ARG A 115 -6.89 -7.81 -0.85
CA ARG A 115 -7.02 -9.25 -1.04
C ARG A 115 -5.67 -9.91 -1.28
N GLU A 116 -5.45 -11.05 -0.61
CA GLU A 116 -4.25 -11.86 -0.84
C GLU A 116 -4.13 -12.29 -2.31
N ILE A 117 -2.92 -12.16 -2.85
CA ILE A 117 -2.59 -12.63 -4.20
C ILE A 117 -2.19 -14.10 -4.12
N SER A 118 -2.94 -14.95 -4.81
CA SER A 118 -2.66 -16.39 -4.88
C SER A 118 -1.33 -16.67 -5.59
N SER A 119 -0.71 -17.81 -5.30
CA SER A 119 0.50 -18.24 -6.02
C SER A 119 0.26 -18.45 -7.52
N GLU A 120 -0.97 -18.84 -7.90
CA GLU A 120 -1.37 -18.96 -9.31
C GLU A 120 -1.43 -17.59 -10.00
N ASP A 121 -2.00 -16.58 -9.34
CA ASP A 121 -2.05 -15.19 -9.85
C ASP A 121 -0.63 -14.66 -10.05
N LEU A 122 0.24 -14.91 -9.08
CA LEU A 122 1.63 -14.48 -9.13
C LEU A 122 2.39 -15.14 -10.29
N ALA A 123 2.18 -16.44 -10.51
CA ALA A 123 2.74 -17.16 -11.65
C ALA A 123 2.22 -16.61 -13.00
N PHE A 124 0.92 -16.31 -13.06
CA PHE A 124 0.30 -15.68 -14.22
C PHE A 124 0.91 -14.29 -14.50
N PHE A 125 1.03 -13.42 -13.50
CA PHE A 125 1.62 -12.10 -13.67
C PHE A 125 3.10 -12.15 -14.07
N ASN A 126 3.87 -13.10 -13.52
CA ASN A 126 5.25 -13.34 -13.95
C ASN A 126 5.33 -13.62 -15.45
N SER A 127 4.40 -14.42 -16.01
CA SER A 127 4.41 -14.75 -17.45
C SER A 127 4.20 -13.54 -18.37
N PHE A 128 3.58 -12.47 -17.88
CA PHE A 128 3.34 -11.24 -18.64
C PHE A 128 4.47 -10.21 -18.45
N PHE A 129 4.87 -9.96 -17.20
CA PHE A 129 5.90 -8.95 -16.89
C PHE A 129 7.32 -9.43 -17.22
N ILE A 130 7.58 -10.74 -17.06
CA ILE A 130 8.82 -11.42 -17.39
C ILE A 130 8.51 -12.48 -18.47
N PRO A 131 8.21 -12.04 -19.70
CA PRO A 131 7.69 -12.93 -20.72
C PRO A 131 8.74 -13.91 -21.20
N THR A 132 8.35 -15.18 -21.26
CA THR A 132 9.08 -16.24 -21.95
C THR A 132 8.57 -16.46 -23.37
N ASP A 133 7.37 -15.95 -23.70
CA ASP A 133 6.76 -16.03 -25.03
C ASP A 133 7.56 -15.19 -26.06
N PRO A 134 8.09 -15.82 -27.13
CA PRO A 134 8.84 -15.13 -28.18
C PRO A 134 8.08 -13.97 -28.85
N GLU A 135 6.76 -14.10 -29.03
CA GLU A 135 5.95 -13.08 -29.72
C GLU A 135 5.81 -11.82 -28.85
N LEU A 136 5.53 -11.99 -27.55
CA LEU A 136 5.44 -10.88 -26.60
C LEU A 136 6.79 -10.20 -26.39
N ILE A 137 7.89 -10.97 -26.35
CA ILE A 137 9.26 -10.43 -26.33
C ILE A 137 9.54 -9.59 -27.57
N LYS A 138 9.11 -10.06 -28.75
CA LYS A 138 9.28 -9.33 -30.01
C LYS A 138 8.54 -8.00 -30.00
N ILE A 139 7.29 -7.97 -29.53
CA ILE A 139 6.51 -6.74 -29.40
C ILE A 139 7.24 -5.75 -28.47
N LYS A 140 7.68 -6.20 -27.29
CA LYS A 140 8.43 -5.33 -26.35
C LYS A 140 9.70 -4.76 -26.98
N LYS A 141 10.47 -5.56 -27.73
CA LYS A 141 11.67 -5.13 -28.47
C LYS A 141 11.38 -4.09 -29.56
N LEU A 142 10.26 -4.21 -30.24
CA LEU A 142 9.85 -3.27 -31.30
C LEU A 142 9.31 -1.97 -30.73
N THR A 143 8.64 -2.02 -29.58
CA THR A 143 8.01 -0.84 -28.98
C THR A 143 8.96 -0.07 -28.08
N THR A 144 9.86 -0.70 -27.33
CA THR A 144 10.57 -0.06 -26.20
C THR A 144 12.10 -0.15 -26.32
N ASP A 145 12.80 0.87 -25.80
CA ASP A 145 14.27 0.87 -25.68
C ASP A 145 14.77 0.19 -24.42
N ASP A 146 14.14 0.44 -23.28
CA ASP A 146 14.46 -0.19 -22.00
C ASP A 146 13.59 -1.43 -21.75
N LEU A 147 14.14 -2.60 -22.07
CA LEU A 147 13.48 -3.90 -21.89
C LEU A 147 13.52 -4.41 -20.45
N ASP A 148 14.42 -3.89 -19.63
CA ASP A 148 14.65 -4.38 -18.27
C ASP A 148 13.86 -3.61 -17.22
N MET A 149 13.39 -2.39 -17.53
CA MET A 149 12.66 -1.54 -16.60
C MET A 149 11.50 -2.27 -15.91
N ILE A 150 10.61 -2.88 -16.68
CA ILE A 150 9.41 -3.56 -16.16
C ILE A 150 9.75 -4.86 -15.42
N PRO A 151 10.58 -5.78 -15.94
CA PRO A 151 11.05 -6.94 -15.18
C PRO A 151 11.67 -6.56 -13.83
N LYS A 152 12.56 -5.56 -13.80
CA LYS A 152 13.20 -5.08 -12.55
C LYS A 152 12.19 -4.46 -11.59
N LEU A 153 11.26 -3.64 -12.11
CA LEU A 153 10.19 -3.05 -11.31
C LEU A 153 9.30 -4.13 -10.69
N TRP A 154 8.88 -5.11 -11.50
CA TRP A 154 8.02 -6.20 -11.05
C TRP A 154 8.69 -7.05 -9.97
N GLU A 155 9.95 -7.48 -10.16
CA GLU A 155 10.67 -8.26 -9.13
C GLU A 155 10.81 -7.50 -7.81
N ARG A 156 11.07 -6.18 -7.87
CA ARG A 156 11.11 -5.35 -6.66
C ARG A 156 9.76 -5.29 -5.94
N LYS A 157 8.67 -5.17 -6.69
CA LYS A 157 7.30 -5.09 -6.13
C LYS A 157 6.79 -6.45 -5.66
N LYS A 158 7.21 -7.53 -6.31
CA LYS A 158 6.87 -8.91 -5.96
C LYS A 158 7.30 -9.30 -4.54
N ALA A 159 8.41 -8.72 -4.06
CA ALA A 159 8.87 -8.90 -2.69
C ALA A 159 7.80 -8.53 -1.64
N TRP A 160 6.86 -7.64 -1.97
CA TRP A 160 5.76 -7.25 -1.08
C TRP A 160 4.73 -8.37 -0.89
N PHE A 161 4.59 -9.27 -1.87
CA PHE A 161 3.64 -10.40 -1.81
C PHE A 161 4.24 -11.65 -1.16
N THR A 162 5.57 -11.80 -1.21
CA THR A 162 6.26 -13.01 -0.71
C THR A 162 6.82 -12.86 0.69
N GLN A 163 6.92 -11.64 1.22
CA GLN A 163 7.37 -11.42 2.59
C GLN A 163 6.21 -11.65 3.57
N ASN A 164 6.12 -12.87 4.09
CA ASN A 164 5.54 -13.09 5.41
C ASN A 164 6.44 -12.38 6.44
N ILE A 165 6.27 -11.08 6.63
CA ILE A 165 6.96 -10.35 7.69
C ILE A 165 6.34 -10.80 9.02
N VAL A 166 6.80 -11.92 9.55
CA VAL A 166 6.60 -12.28 10.95
C VAL A 166 7.51 -11.35 11.73
N LEU A 167 6.97 -10.22 12.19
CA LEU A 167 7.65 -9.37 13.16
C LEU A 167 7.75 -10.15 14.47
N GLU A 168 8.87 -10.85 14.69
CA GLU A 168 9.18 -11.39 16.00
C GLU A 168 9.32 -10.23 16.97
N VAL A 169 8.37 -10.10 17.88
CA VAL A 169 8.47 -9.17 19.01
C VAL A 169 9.59 -9.69 19.91
N LYS A 170 10.82 -9.20 19.70
CA LYS A 170 11.91 -9.45 20.64
C LYS A 170 11.50 -8.87 22.00
N PRO A 171 11.41 -9.69 23.07
CA PRO A 171 11.17 -9.16 24.39
C PRO A 171 12.31 -8.19 24.75
N PRO A 172 12.03 -7.12 25.49
CA PRO A 172 13.07 -6.20 25.95
C PRO A 172 14.08 -6.93 26.83
N GLU A 173 15.36 -6.61 26.66
CA GLU A 173 16.41 -7.10 27.54
C GLU A 173 16.19 -6.55 28.95
N LEU A 174 16.09 -7.44 29.94
CA LEU A 174 15.96 -7.06 31.35
C LEU A 174 17.32 -6.61 31.88
N LEU A 175 17.34 -5.58 32.72
CA LEU A 175 18.51 -5.16 33.48
C LEU A 175 18.84 -6.18 34.59
N SER A 176 19.96 -5.99 35.29
CA SER A 176 20.34 -6.92 36.34
C SER A 176 19.34 -6.87 37.52
N PRO A 177 19.13 -7.98 38.25
CA PRO A 177 18.27 -7.99 39.44
C PRO A 177 18.67 -6.92 40.48
N GLU A 178 19.97 -6.61 40.56
CA GLU A 178 20.54 -5.62 41.46
C GLU A 178 20.12 -4.19 41.09
N ASP A 179 20.03 -3.89 39.80
CA ASP A 179 19.62 -2.57 39.30
C ASP A 179 18.16 -2.30 39.66
N TYR A 180 17.25 -3.25 39.38
CA TYR A 180 15.84 -3.10 39.75
C TYR A 180 15.64 -2.97 41.26
N LYS A 181 16.44 -3.70 42.06
CA LYS A 181 16.36 -3.67 43.52
C LYS A 181 16.72 -2.30 44.10
N ARG A 182 17.64 -1.54 43.47
CA ARG A 182 17.98 -0.16 43.88
C ARG A 182 16.80 0.79 43.78
N TYR A 183 15.91 0.53 42.82
CA TYR A 183 14.69 1.31 42.58
C TYR A 183 13.43 0.68 43.22
N GLY A 184 13.61 -0.31 44.11
CA GLY A 184 12.53 -0.93 44.86
C GLY A 184 11.64 -1.89 44.06
N LEU A 185 12.11 -2.35 42.89
CA LEU A 185 11.39 -3.31 42.03
C LEU A 185 12.04 -4.69 42.11
N SER A 186 11.24 -5.76 42.16
CA SER A 186 11.77 -7.12 41.98
C SER A 186 11.76 -7.52 40.50
N ILE A 187 12.77 -8.27 40.06
CA ILE A 187 12.85 -8.75 38.68
C ILE A 187 11.65 -9.62 38.28
N ASP A 188 11.05 -10.33 39.24
CA ASP A 188 9.88 -11.17 39.00
C ASP A 188 8.60 -10.34 38.82
N GLU A 189 8.49 -9.17 39.45
CA GLU A 189 7.43 -8.20 39.17
C GLU A 189 7.61 -7.55 37.79
N VAL A 190 8.85 -7.20 37.42
CA VAL A 190 9.15 -6.57 36.11
C VAL A 190 8.85 -7.52 34.95
N LYS A 191 9.15 -8.82 35.10
CA LYS A 191 8.85 -9.86 34.10
C LYS A 191 7.35 -10.02 33.79
N GLN A 192 6.47 -9.63 34.71
CA GLN A 192 5.02 -9.73 34.53
C GLN A 192 4.42 -8.51 33.80
N LEU A 193 5.23 -7.48 33.51
CA LEU A 193 4.79 -6.25 32.85
C LEU A 193 4.80 -6.37 31.32
N SER A 194 4.08 -5.47 30.64
CA SER A 194 4.11 -5.39 29.19
C SER A 194 5.49 -4.95 28.69
N ASN A 195 5.88 -5.40 27.48
CA ASN A 195 7.17 -5.04 26.87
C ASN A 195 7.42 -3.52 26.81
N LEU A 196 6.37 -2.73 26.58
CA LEU A 196 6.45 -1.27 26.58
C LEU A 196 6.84 -0.73 27.97
N LYS A 197 6.21 -1.27 29.01
CA LYS A 197 6.44 -0.84 30.39
C LYS A 197 7.81 -1.27 30.91
N ILE A 198 8.30 -2.44 30.50
CA ILE A 198 9.67 -2.88 30.80
C ILE A 198 10.69 -1.93 30.18
N ARG A 199 10.51 -1.51 28.91
CA ARG A 199 11.40 -0.52 28.27
C ARG A 199 11.39 0.81 28.99
N GLU A 200 10.20 1.32 29.34
CA GLU A 200 10.06 2.58 30.07
C GLU A 200 10.78 2.55 31.42
N ILE A 201 10.67 1.44 32.16
CA ILE A 201 11.40 1.25 33.43
C ILE A 201 12.91 1.21 33.18
N ASN A 202 13.37 0.46 32.19
CA ASN A 202 14.80 0.35 31.88
C ASN A 202 15.40 1.70 31.46
N ASP A 203 14.72 2.43 30.59
CA ASP A 203 15.17 3.73 30.10
C ASP A 203 15.26 4.76 31.24
N ASN A 204 14.31 4.74 32.18
CA ASN A 204 14.34 5.61 33.36
C ASN A 204 15.48 5.26 34.31
N ILE A 205 15.72 3.97 34.58
CA ILE A 205 16.84 3.51 35.43
C ILE A 205 18.18 3.93 34.82
N LEU A 206 18.37 3.70 33.52
CA LEU A 206 19.61 4.06 32.83
C LEU A 206 19.83 5.58 32.79
N LYS A 207 18.76 6.35 32.65
CA LYS A 207 18.84 7.82 32.66
C LYS A 207 19.19 8.37 34.05
N GLU A 208 18.55 7.86 35.11
CA GLU A 208 18.88 8.25 36.49
C GLU A 208 20.29 7.82 36.88
N ASP A 209 20.75 6.63 36.47
CA ASP A 209 22.12 6.17 36.71
C ASP A 209 23.15 7.05 35.98
N ALA A 210 22.88 7.44 34.73
CA ALA A 210 23.74 8.35 33.98
C ALA A 210 23.82 9.75 34.63
N GLU A 211 22.68 10.30 35.06
CA GLU A 211 22.61 11.60 35.74
C GLU A 211 23.31 11.59 37.12
N ASN A 212 23.27 10.47 37.85
CA ASN A 212 23.95 10.32 39.14
C ASN A 212 25.48 10.19 39.00
N VAL A 213 25.96 9.57 37.92
CA VAL A 213 27.41 9.43 37.63
C VAL A 213 28.03 10.77 37.23
N GLU A 214 27.34 11.60 36.44
CA GLU A 214 27.82 12.93 36.05
C GLU A 214 27.70 13.97 37.17
N GLY A 215 26.73 13.81 38.08
CA GLY A 215 26.41 14.78 39.15
C GLY A 215 27.23 14.66 40.43
N GLY A 216 28.12 13.67 40.57
CA GLY A 216 28.99 13.52 41.75
C GLY A 216 28.24 13.40 43.09
N ARG A 217 27.01 12.88 43.10
CA ARG A 217 26.20 12.69 44.33
C ARG A 217 26.32 11.26 44.82
N THR A 218 27.31 11.00 45.67
CA THR A 218 27.33 9.81 46.52
C THR A 218 26.32 9.99 47.66
N ASN A 219 25.04 9.68 47.40
CA ASN A 219 24.05 9.60 48.46
C ASN A 219 24.22 8.28 49.22
N THR A 220 25.00 8.32 50.29
CA THR A 220 25.08 7.27 51.31
C THR A 220 23.82 7.27 52.19
N LYS A 221 22.68 6.84 51.66
CA LYS A 221 21.50 6.46 52.47
C LYS A 221 20.69 5.38 51.77
N ASP A 222 20.44 4.28 52.46
CA ASP A 222 19.55 3.18 52.10
C ASP A 222 18.07 3.62 52.06
N GLU A 223 17.74 4.55 51.17
CA GLU A 223 16.36 4.88 50.82
C GLU A 223 16.13 4.49 49.36
N PRO A 224 15.13 3.65 49.04
CA PRO A 224 14.86 3.27 47.65
C PRO A 224 14.49 4.52 46.85
N LEU A 225 15.23 4.76 45.76
CA LEU A 225 14.89 5.80 44.80
C LEU A 225 13.49 5.50 44.26
N LYS A 226 12.51 6.34 44.64
CA LYS A 226 11.14 6.20 44.15
C LYS A 226 11.09 6.66 42.71
N LEU A 227 11.01 5.71 41.78
CA LEU A 227 10.61 5.98 40.41
C LEU A 227 9.24 6.67 40.41
N VAL A 228 9.22 7.96 40.11
CA VAL A 228 7.97 8.67 39.79
C VAL A 228 7.57 8.20 38.40
N LEU A 229 6.83 7.09 38.34
CA LEU A 229 6.12 6.67 37.14
C LEU A 229 5.07 7.75 36.84
N THR A 230 5.44 8.74 36.04
CA THR A 230 4.50 9.68 35.46
C THR A 230 3.72 8.92 34.42
N SER A 231 2.59 8.36 34.83
CA SER A 231 1.65 7.72 33.92
C SER A 231 1.27 8.73 32.83
N GLY A 232 1.73 8.48 31.60
CA GLY A 232 1.09 8.93 30.38
C GLY A 232 0.86 10.43 30.25
N SER A 233 1.77 11.09 29.52
CA SER A 233 1.43 12.09 28.51
C SER A 233 0.53 13.25 29.01
N GLY A 234 1.16 14.36 29.40
CA GLY A 234 0.46 15.64 29.58
C GLY A 234 -0.31 16.12 28.34
N PHE A 235 -0.11 15.49 27.18
CA PHE A 235 -0.88 15.70 25.94
C PHE A 235 -2.33 15.18 26.04
N VAL A 236 -2.55 14.03 26.68
CA VAL A 236 -3.91 13.47 26.83
C VAL A 236 -4.71 14.31 27.81
N ASP A 237 -4.10 14.74 28.91
CA ASP A 237 -4.76 15.58 29.90
C ASP A 237 -5.08 16.97 29.32
N THR A 238 -4.18 17.57 28.53
CA THR A 238 -4.48 18.82 27.81
C THR A 238 -5.59 18.64 26.76
N VAL A 239 -5.64 17.53 26.02
CA VAL A 239 -6.73 17.27 25.05
C VAL A 239 -8.08 17.10 25.75
N VAL A 240 -8.12 16.42 26.89
CA VAL A 240 -9.35 16.25 27.69
C VAL A 240 -9.82 17.59 28.24
N LEU A 241 -8.91 18.39 28.81
CA LEU A 241 -9.24 19.71 29.36
C LEU A 241 -9.74 20.67 28.26
N LEU A 242 -9.12 20.64 27.08
CA LEU A 242 -9.52 21.44 25.93
C LEU A 242 -10.87 21.00 25.36
N SER A 243 -11.18 19.70 25.41
CA SER A 243 -12.48 19.15 25.02
C SER A 243 -13.59 19.62 25.95
N ILE A 244 -13.35 19.64 27.27
CA ILE A 244 -14.31 20.16 28.25
C ILE A 244 -14.57 21.64 28.01
N MET A 245 -13.51 22.46 27.85
CA MET A 245 -13.66 23.89 27.57
C MET A 245 -14.44 24.16 26.28
N ALA A 246 -14.19 23.39 25.22
CA ALA A 246 -14.91 23.53 23.95
C ALA A 246 -16.42 23.22 24.12
N THR A 247 -16.77 22.21 24.91
CA THR A 247 -18.17 21.87 25.18
C THR A 247 -18.90 22.94 26.00
N GLU A 248 -18.24 23.54 27.00
CA GLU A 248 -18.83 24.62 27.81
C GLU A 248 -19.08 25.88 26.96
N ILE A 249 -18.13 26.25 26.09
CA ILE A 249 -18.29 27.38 25.17
C ILE A 249 -19.47 27.13 24.21
N MET A 250 -19.58 25.92 23.66
CA MET A 250 -20.67 25.57 22.73
C MET A 250 -22.04 25.65 23.41
N ILE A 251 -22.17 25.16 24.65
CA ILE A 251 -23.41 25.25 25.43
C ILE A 251 -23.74 26.72 25.73
N GLY A 252 -22.75 27.53 26.11
CA GLY A 252 -22.93 28.97 26.33
C GLY A 252 -23.43 29.70 25.09
N LEU A 253 -22.87 29.41 23.92
CA LEU A 253 -23.32 29.97 22.64
C LEU A 253 -24.74 29.54 22.27
N LEU A 254 -25.11 28.27 22.49
CA LEU A 254 -26.47 27.79 22.24
C LEU A 254 -27.50 28.51 23.11
N ILE A 255 -27.21 28.72 24.39
CA ILE A 255 -28.09 29.45 25.31
C ILE A 255 -28.21 30.92 24.89
N ALA A 256 -27.09 31.55 24.55
CA ALA A 256 -27.08 32.94 24.07
C ALA A 256 -27.90 33.09 22.78
N PHE A 257 -27.73 32.18 21.82
CA PHE A 257 -28.48 32.18 20.56
C PHE A 257 -29.97 31.90 20.75
N TRP A 258 -30.32 31.06 21.72
CA TRP A 258 -31.72 30.80 22.09
C TRP A 258 -32.39 32.04 22.68
N PHE A 259 -31.67 32.80 23.52
CA PHE A 259 -32.17 34.06 24.06
C PHE A 259 -32.28 35.17 23.02
N LEU A 260 -31.34 35.24 22.07
CA LEU A 260 -31.31 36.27 21.02
C LEU A 260 -32.38 36.06 19.93
N ARG A 261 -32.89 34.84 19.81
CA ARG A 261 -33.96 34.46 18.86
C ARG A 261 -35.38 34.65 19.45
N ARG A 262 -35.49 34.98 20.74
CA ARG A 262 -36.75 35.27 21.43
C ARG A 262 -36.97 36.77 21.54
#